data_AF-A0A662RX00-F1
#
_entry.id   AF-A0A662RX00-F1
#
_cell.length_a   1.000
_cell.length_b   1.000
_cell.length_c   1.000
_cell.angle_alpha   90.00
_cell.angle_beta   90.00
_cell.angle_gamma   90.00
#
_symmetry.space_group_name_H-M   'P 1'
#
loop_
_entity.id
_entity.type
_entity.pdbx_description
1 polymer ?
#
loop_
_entity_poly.entity_id
_entity_poly.type
_entity_poly.pdbx_seq_one_letter_code
_entity_poly.pdbx_strand_id
1 'polypeptide(L)'
;MSAALSDELSDGDTEALIAERRYEIISKIVSEVVREKRREWTKTDLFDHVFLHKVLGIPIFLALLWAVFQFTFTFSEPFMVMIEIFFEWLGTVAAQNIGNEMIASFVSDGVCNGLGSVLVFVPPIFSLFFALAVLEDSGYLARAAFVMDRLMYRMGLHGRSFIPLMCGFGCNIPGIMATRSIESEKDRMITILVNPLMSCGARLPVYVLISGVIFGGGYAAGTAIFCIYVLGIALAVIMALIFRRTIFRGKPSAFVLELPRYIMPTVRSTLIHTWERGKYFLMK
;
A
#
# COMPACT_ATOMS: atom_id res chain seq x y z
N MET A 1 18.85 -5.58 -62.78
CA MET A 1 18.75 -4.88 -61.48
C MET A 1 18.50 -5.88 -60.35
N SER A 2 19.32 -6.94 -60.28
CA SER A 2 19.18 -8.06 -59.33
C SER A 2 20.54 -8.52 -58.77
N ALA A 3 21.60 -7.74 -59.01
CA ALA A 3 22.98 -8.11 -58.70
C ALA A 3 23.72 -7.01 -57.89
N ALA A 4 22.99 -6.05 -57.32
CA ALA A 4 23.58 -4.89 -56.64
C ALA A 4 23.05 -4.69 -55.21
N LEU A 5 22.52 -5.75 -54.58
CA LEU A 5 21.89 -5.68 -53.25
C LEU A 5 22.46 -6.71 -52.26
N SER A 6 23.55 -7.37 -52.62
CA SER A 6 24.13 -8.49 -51.86
C SER A 6 25.36 -8.14 -51.02
N ASP A 7 25.69 -6.85 -50.81
CA ASP A 7 27.00 -6.46 -50.24
C ASP A 7 26.95 -5.57 -48.99
N GLU A 8 25.78 -5.36 -48.35
CA GLU A 8 25.69 -4.49 -47.15
C GLU A 8 24.69 -4.95 -46.06
N LEU A 9 24.37 -6.25 -45.95
CA LEU A 9 23.44 -6.72 -44.91
C LEU A 9 24.14 -7.65 -43.93
N SER A 10 24.32 -7.15 -42.70
CA SER A 10 24.77 -7.93 -41.54
C SER A 10 23.81 -9.10 -41.32
N ASP A 11 24.33 -10.24 -40.83
CA ASP A 11 23.54 -11.46 -40.56
C ASP A 11 22.30 -11.18 -39.68
N GLY A 12 22.40 -10.20 -38.77
CA GLY A 12 21.30 -9.72 -37.93
C GLY A 12 20.18 -8.97 -38.66
N ASP A 13 20.48 -8.29 -39.77
CA ASP A 13 19.46 -7.61 -40.60
C ASP A 13 18.67 -8.62 -41.44
N THR A 14 19.30 -9.74 -41.82
CA THR A 14 18.64 -10.80 -42.60
C THR A 14 17.63 -11.55 -41.74
N GLU A 15 17.98 -11.88 -40.49
CA GLU A 15 17.03 -12.48 -39.53
C GLU A 15 15.87 -11.53 -39.19
N ALA A 16 16.15 -10.24 -39.00
CA ALA A 16 15.13 -9.22 -38.75
C ALA A 16 14.17 -9.08 -39.94
N LEU A 17 14.69 -9.05 -41.17
CA LEU A 17 13.89 -8.95 -42.39
C LEU A 17 12.99 -10.19 -42.60
N ILE A 18 13.50 -11.38 -42.30
CA ILE A 18 12.72 -12.63 -42.36
C ILE A 18 11.61 -12.61 -41.30
N ALA A 19 11.90 -12.15 -40.08
CA ALA A 19 10.91 -12.02 -39.02
C ALA A 19 9.80 -11.03 -39.40
N GLU A 20 10.18 -9.86 -39.93
CA GLU A 20 9.25 -8.82 -40.36
C GLU A 20 8.29 -9.32 -41.46
N ARG A 21 8.83 -10.03 -42.47
CA ARG A 21 8.01 -10.68 -43.52
C ARG A 21 7.07 -11.76 -42.98
N ARG A 22 7.52 -12.57 -42.01
CA ARG A 22 6.64 -13.57 -41.35
C ARG A 22 5.52 -12.87 -40.59
N TYR A 23 5.81 -11.79 -39.87
CA TYR A 23 4.80 -11.00 -39.16
C TYR A 23 3.82 -10.31 -40.12
N GLU A 24 4.26 -9.80 -41.26
CA GLU A 24 3.36 -9.25 -42.29
C GLU A 24 2.39 -10.31 -42.84
N ILE A 25 2.88 -11.50 -43.16
CA ILE A 25 2.06 -12.61 -43.67
C ILE A 25 1.08 -13.07 -42.59
N ILE A 26 1.54 -13.26 -41.36
CA ILE A 26 0.68 -13.63 -40.24
C ILE A 26 -0.38 -12.55 -40.01
N SER A 27 -0.02 -11.27 -40.03
CA SER A 27 -0.95 -10.15 -39.85
C SER A 27 -2.02 -10.10 -40.95
N LYS A 28 -1.66 -10.36 -42.21
CA LYS A 28 -2.62 -10.47 -43.33
C LYS A 28 -3.58 -11.65 -43.17
N ILE A 29 -3.07 -12.84 -42.85
CA ILE A 29 -3.92 -14.02 -42.66
C ILE A 29 -4.84 -13.81 -41.44
N VAL A 30 -4.32 -13.24 -40.36
CA VAL A 30 -5.11 -12.93 -39.16
C VAL A 30 -6.20 -11.91 -39.49
N SER A 31 -5.93 -10.86 -40.27
CA SER A 31 -6.95 -9.86 -40.61
C SER A 31 -8.04 -10.37 -41.57
N GLU A 32 -7.73 -11.36 -42.41
CA GLU A 32 -8.72 -12.01 -43.28
C GLU A 32 -9.59 -13.04 -42.55
N VAL A 33 -9.03 -13.77 -41.59
CA VAL A 33 -9.70 -14.88 -40.88
C VAL A 33 -10.37 -14.42 -39.59
N VAL A 34 -9.74 -13.50 -38.86
CA VAL A 34 -10.27 -12.94 -37.61
C VAL A 34 -11.15 -11.74 -37.95
N ARG A 35 -12.46 -11.98 -38.08
CA ARG A 35 -13.43 -10.91 -37.94
C ARG A 35 -13.43 -10.44 -36.49
N GLU A 36 -12.81 -9.29 -36.21
CA GLU A 36 -12.98 -8.61 -34.93
C GLU A 36 -14.47 -8.30 -34.74
N LYS A 37 -15.15 -9.17 -33.99
CA LYS A 37 -16.47 -8.83 -33.44
C LYS A 37 -16.22 -7.60 -32.58
N ARG A 38 -16.86 -6.48 -32.93
CA ARG A 38 -16.79 -5.22 -32.16
C ARG A 38 -16.99 -5.60 -30.69
N ARG A 39 -15.92 -5.55 -29.91
CA ARG A 39 -15.89 -6.11 -28.55
C ARG A 39 -16.88 -5.28 -27.75
N GLU A 40 -18.03 -5.86 -27.44
CA GLU A 40 -18.99 -5.20 -26.57
C GLU A 40 -18.29 -4.93 -25.24
N TRP A 41 -18.38 -3.69 -24.77
CA TRP A 41 -17.72 -3.30 -23.54
C TRP A 41 -18.32 -4.13 -22.43
N THR A 42 -17.52 -5.04 -21.87
CA THR A 42 -17.92 -5.81 -20.71
C THR A 42 -18.09 -4.82 -19.54
N LYS A 43 -18.96 -5.10 -18.56
CA LYS A 43 -19.05 -4.26 -17.34
C LYS A 43 -17.66 -3.99 -16.73
N THR A 44 -16.79 -4.98 -16.80
CA THR A 44 -15.36 -4.94 -16.45
C THR A 44 -14.57 -3.89 -17.22
N ASP A 45 -14.75 -3.80 -18.55
CA ASP A 45 -14.06 -2.84 -19.42
C ASP A 45 -14.51 -1.41 -19.14
N LEU A 46 -15.78 -1.22 -18.76
CA LEU A 46 -16.32 0.09 -18.35
C LEU A 46 -15.72 0.55 -17.02
N PHE A 47 -15.63 -0.35 -16.04
CA PHE A 47 -14.96 -0.07 -14.76
C PHE A 47 -13.49 0.23 -14.96
N ASP A 48 -12.78 -0.56 -15.77
CA ASP A 48 -11.37 -0.32 -16.10
C ASP A 48 -11.16 1.03 -16.79
N HIS A 49 -12.07 1.44 -17.68
CA HIS A 49 -11.98 2.74 -18.34
C HIS A 49 -12.05 3.92 -17.34
N VAL A 50 -12.89 3.80 -16.31
CA VAL A 50 -13.01 4.82 -15.27
C VAL A 50 -11.84 4.75 -14.28
N PHE A 51 -11.48 3.56 -13.80
CA PHE A 51 -10.44 3.36 -12.80
C PHE A 51 -9.02 3.59 -13.34
N LEU A 52 -8.76 3.31 -14.62
CA LEU A 52 -7.45 3.49 -15.26
C LEU A 52 -7.30 4.85 -15.94
N HIS A 53 -8.32 5.73 -15.88
CA HIS A 53 -8.21 7.05 -16.49
C HIS A 53 -7.11 7.86 -15.82
N LYS A 54 -6.18 8.41 -16.60
CA LYS A 54 -5.00 9.16 -16.12
C LYS A 54 -5.27 10.27 -15.09
N VAL A 55 -6.46 10.89 -15.13
CA VAL A 55 -6.84 11.97 -14.21
C VAL A 55 -7.88 11.52 -13.18
N LEU A 56 -8.80 10.61 -13.52
CA LEU A 56 -9.88 10.19 -12.61
C LEU A 56 -9.44 9.01 -11.72
N GLY A 57 -8.47 8.21 -12.16
CA GLY A 57 -7.94 7.09 -11.40
C GLY A 57 -7.31 7.52 -10.08
N ILE A 58 -6.59 8.64 -10.04
CA ILE A 58 -5.92 9.14 -8.82
C ILE A 58 -6.97 9.56 -7.75
N PRO A 59 -7.96 10.44 -8.04
CA PRO A 59 -9.03 10.76 -7.09
C PRO A 59 -9.84 9.55 -6.62
N ILE A 60 -10.20 8.65 -7.53
CA ILE A 60 -10.97 7.45 -7.18
C ILE A 60 -10.17 6.54 -6.25
N PHE A 61 -8.87 6.38 -6.54
CA PHE A 61 -7.97 5.65 -5.67
C PHE A 61 -7.84 6.28 -4.29
N LEU A 62 -7.68 7.61 -4.21
CA LEU A 62 -7.68 8.33 -2.93
C LEU A 62 -9.00 8.16 -2.17
N ALA A 63 -10.14 8.24 -2.85
CA ALA A 63 -11.45 8.04 -2.25
C ALA A 63 -11.64 6.63 -1.70
N LEU A 64 -11.16 5.62 -2.44
CA LEU A 64 -11.22 4.22 -2.00
C LEU A 64 -10.29 3.95 -0.82
N LEU A 65 -9.07 4.52 -0.81
CA LEU A 65 -8.21 4.47 0.37
C LEU A 65 -8.83 5.18 1.57
N TRP A 66 -9.43 6.34 1.37
CA TRP A 66 -10.16 7.04 2.42
C TRP A 66 -11.28 6.17 2.98
N ALA A 67 -12.05 5.49 2.11
CA ALA A 67 -13.10 4.55 2.53
C ALA A 67 -12.53 3.36 3.33
N VAL A 68 -11.38 2.81 2.94
CA VAL A 68 -10.70 1.75 3.70
C VAL A 68 -10.28 2.23 5.08
N PHE A 69 -9.70 3.42 5.19
CA PHE A 69 -9.31 3.97 6.49
C PHE A 69 -10.52 4.28 7.35
N GLN A 70 -11.56 4.90 6.78
CA GLN A 70 -12.80 5.17 7.48
C GLN A 70 -13.43 3.88 8.01
N PHE A 71 -13.53 2.85 7.16
CA PHE A 71 -14.02 1.53 7.56
C PHE A 71 -13.15 0.96 8.68
N THR A 72 -11.82 1.00 8.55
CA THR A 72 -10.89 0.44 9.54
C THR A 72 -11.08 1.08 10.90
N PHE A 73 -11.12 2.41 11.00
CA PHE A 73 -11.25 3.11 12.27
C PHE A 73 -12.66 2.99 12.85
N THR A 74 -13.70 3.26 12.04
CA THR A 74 -15.09 3.20 12.51
C THR A 74 -15.51 1.77 12.91
N PHE A 75 -15.06 0.74 12.19
CA PHE A 75 -15.34 -0.64 12.56
C PHE A 75 -14.58 -1.09 13.81
N SER A 76 -13.37 -0.56 14.03
CA SER A 76 -12.50 -0.98 15.13
C SER A 76 -12.74 -0.22 16.43
N GLU A 77 -13.26 1.01 16.36
CA GLU A 77 -13.59 1.87 17.51
C GLU A 77 -14.37 1.16 18.63
N PRO A 78 -15.49 0.46 18.38
CA PRO A 78 -16.21 -0.23 19.46
C PRO A 78 -15.37 -1.33 20.14
N PHE A 79 -14.49 -2.00 19.39
CA PHE A 79 -13.60 -3.02 19.95
C PHE A 79 -12.44 -2.40 20.75
N MET A 80 -11.93 -1.26 20.31
CA MET A 80 -10.90 -0.49 21.05
C MET A 80 -11.43 -0.08 22.42
N VAL A 81 -12.61 0.56 22.45
CA VAL A 81 -13.26 1.01 23.69
C VAL A 81 -13.56 -0.17 24.62
N MET A 82 -14.00 -1.31 24.08
CA MET A 82 -14.25 -2.51 24.88
C MET A 82 -12.98 -3.03 25.57
N ILE A 83 -11.84 -3.00 24.88
CA ILE A 83 -10.55 -3.41 25.43
C ILE A 83 -10.10 -2.40 26.50
N GLU A 84 -10.22 -1.10 26.25
CA GLU A 84 -9.88 -0.05 27.23
C GLU A 84 -10.68 -0.22 28.52
N ILE A 85 -12.00 -0.34 28.44
CA ILE A 85 -12.87 -0.54 29.61
C ILE A 85 -12.52 -1.82 30.34
N PHE A 86 -12.23 -2.91 29.62
CA PHE A 86 -11.86 -4.19 30.24
C PHE A 86 -10.56 -4.08 31.04
N PHE A 87 -9.53 -3.45 30.48
CA PHE A 87 -8.23 -3.28 31.16
C PHE A 87 -8.28 -2.24 32.28
N GLU A 88 -9.09 -1.19 32.14
CA GLU A 88 -9.35 -0.22 33.20
C GLU A 88 -10.09 -0.89 34.38
N TRP A 89 -11.11 -1.69 34.10
CA TRP A 89 -11.79 -2.50 35.12
C TRP A 89 -10.81 -3.47 35.81
N LEU A 90 -9.95 -4.15 35.05
CA LEU A 90 -8.95 -5.04 35.62
C LEU A 90 -7.94 -4.30 36.52
N GLY A 91 -7.54 -3.09 36.12
CA GLY A 91 -6.65 -2.21 36.89
C GLY A 91 -7.29 -1.77 38.21
N THR A 92 -8.55 -1.33 38.18
CA THR A 92 -9.28 -0.94 39.40
C THR A 92 -9.50 -2.10 40.37
N VAL A 93 -9.81 -3.30 39.87
CA VAL A 93 -9.94 -4.52 40.69
C VAL A 93 -8.60 -4.92 41.31
N ALA A 94 -7.50 -4.81 40.56
CA ALA A 94 -6.16 -5.07 41.07
C ALA A 94 -5.76 -4.07 42.16
N ALA A 95 -6.08 -2.78 41.96
CA ALA A 95 -5.79 -1.73 42.93
C ALA A 95 -6.55 -1.92 44.26
N GLN A 96 -7.78 -2.43 44.22
CA GLN A 96 -8.61 -2.65 45.41
C GLN A 96 -8.22 -3.89 46.22
N ASN A 97 -7.63 -4.92 45.60
CA ASN A 97 -7.30 -6.19 46.26
C ASN A 97 -5.85 -6.25 46.79
N ILE A 98 -5.00 -5.28 46.45
CA ILE A 98 -3.59 -5.26 46.85
C ILE A 98 -3.41 -4.22 47.96
N GLY A 99 -3.08 -4.67 49.17
CA GLY A 99 -2.91 -3.79 50.34
C GLY A 99 -1.68 -2.87 50.33
N ASN A 100 -0.78 -3.01 49.35
CA ASN A 100 0.42 -2.15 49.20
C ASN A 100 0.25 -1.23 47.98
N GLU A 101 0.17 0.08 48.22
CA GLU A 101 -0.06 1.11 47.18
C GLU A 101 0.97 1.07 46.03
N MET A 102 2.23 0.75 46.33
CA MET A 102 3.29 0.71 45.29
C MET A 102 3.12 -0.49 44.34
N ILE A 103 2.68 -1.63 44.88
CA ILE A 103 2.42 -2.83 44.07
C ILE A 103 1.09 -2.69 43.32
N ALA A 104 0.07 -2.10 43.97
CA ALA A 104 -1.22 -1.79 43.37
C ALA A 104 -1.07 -0.87 42.14
N SER A 105 -0.34 0.23 42.27
CA SER A 105 -0.08 1.17 41.16
C SER A 105 0.78 0.55 40.05
N PHE A 106 1.79 -0.25 40.39
CA PHE A 106 2.58 -0.96 39.37
C PHE A 106 1.73 -1.95 38.55
N VAL A 107 0.83 -2.69 39.19
CA VAL A 107 -0.02 -3.67 38.50
C VAL A 107 -1.17 -3.00 37.74
N SER A 108 -1.82 -2.00 38.33
CA SER A 108 -2.89 -1.22 37.69
C SER A 108 -2.36 -0.42 36.50
N ASP A 109 -1.41 0.48 36.75
CA ASP A 109 -0.99 1.47 35.75
C ASP A 109 0.14 0.97 34.87
N GLY A 110 1.06 0.18 35.43
CA GLY A 110 2.17 -0.40 34.68
C GLY A 110 1.74 -1.57 33.81
N VAL A 111 1.12 -2.59 34.41
CA VAL A 111 0.80 -3.84 33.71
C VAL A 111 -0.54 -3.77 32.99
N CYS A 112 -1.63 -3.42 33.67
CA CYS A 112 -2.97 -3.46 33.06
C CYS A 112 -3.15 -2.35 32.02
N ASN A 113 -2.90 -1.09 32.38
CA ASN A 113 -2.98 0.03 31.43
C ASN A 113 -1.91 -0.08 30.33
N GLY A 114 -0.70 -0.54 30.66
CA GLY A 114 0.36 -0.81 29.68
C GLY A 114 -0.05 -1.85 28.63
N LEU A 115 -0.53 -3.03 29.05
CA LEU A 115 -1.00 -4.08 28.14
C LEU A 115 -2.25 -3.65 27.37
N GLY A 116 -3.17 -2.95 28.02
CA GLY A 116 -4.36 -2.38 27.39
C GLY A 116 -3.99 -1.47 26.23
N SER A 117 -3.03 -0.55 26.43
CA SER A 117 -2.57 0.35 25.37
C SER A 117 -2.01 -0.36 24.14
N VAL A 118 -1.37 -1.52 24.32
CA VAL A 118 -0.84 -2.32 23.21
C VAL A 118 -1.95 -3.11 22.49
N LEU A 119 -2.86 -3.71 23.26
CA LEU A 119 -3.94 -4.55 22.74
C LEU A 119 -5.01 -3.75 22.00
N VAL A 120 -5.20 -2.47 22.35
CA VAL A 120 -6.11 -1.56 21.63
C VAL A 120 -5.73 -1.38 20.15
N PHE A 121 -4.46 -1.59 19.76
CA PHE A 121 -4.07 -1.53 18.36
C PHE A 121 -4.42 -2.79 17.55
N VAL A 122 -4.80 -3.89 18.20
CA VAL A 122 -5.10 -5.15 17.51
C VAL A 122 -6.33 -5.03 16.60
N PRO A 123 -7.50 -4.54 17.05
CA PRO A 123 -8.67 -4.41 16.19
C PRO A 123 -8.44 -3.60 14.89
N PRO A 124 -7.85 -2.39 14.92
CA PRO A 124 -7.61 -1.63 13.69
C PRO A 124 -6.63 -2.32 12.74
N ILE A 125 -5.63 -3.04 13.24
CA ILE A 125 -4.71 -3.80 12.38
C ILE A 125 -5.45 -4.93 11.65
N PHE A 126 -6.29 -5.69 12.35
CA PHE A 126 -7.08 -6.77 11.74
C PHE A 126 -8.08 -6.23 10.70
N SER A 127 -8.78 -5.15 11.02
CA SER A 127 -9.72 -4.50 10.09
C SER A 127 -9.03 -3.96 8.84
N LEU A 128 -7.83 -3.40 8.99
CA LEU A 128 -7.01 -2.95 7.87
C LEU A 128 -6.58 -4.12 6.98
N PHE A 129 -6.11 -5.22 7.56
CA PHE A 129 -5.75 -6.42 6.80
C PHE A 129 -6.94 -7.03 6.07
N PHE A 130 -8.12 -7.03 6.71
CA PHE A 130 -9.36 -7.46 6.09
C PHE A 130 -9.70 -6.60 4.87
N ALA A 131 -9.68 -5.27 5.02
CA ALA A 131 -9.95 -4.35 3.92
C ALA A 131 -8.92 -4.48 2.78
N LEU A 132 -7.64 -4.64 3.11
CA LEU A 132 -6.59 -4.88 2.11
C LEU A 132 -6.78 -6.21 1.38
N ALA A 133 -7.16 -7.28 2.09
CA ALA A 133 -7.45 -8.58 1.47
C ALA A 133 -8.63 -8.48 0.49
N VAL A 134 -9.69 -7.74 0.83
CA VAL A 134 -10.81 -7.46 -0.10
C VAL A 134 -10.34 -6.72 -1.36
N LEU A 135 -9.45 -5.73 -1.21
CA LEU A 135 -8.88 -4.99 -2.35
C LEU A 135 -7.91 -5.82 -3.20
N GLU A 136 -7.26 -6.82 -2.59
CA GLU A 136 -6.32 -7.74 -3.23
C GLU A 136 -7.09 -8.76 -4.06
N ASP A 137 -8.06 -9.44 -3.44
CA ASP A 137 -8.92 -10.44 -4.05
C ASP A 137 -9.80 -9.87 -5.19
N SER A 138 -10.20 -8.59 -5.08
CA SER A 138 -10.93 -7.90 -6.16
C SER A 138 -10.06 -7.51 -7.35
N GLY A 139 -8.72 -7.63 -7.22
CA GLY A 139 -7.76 -7.22 -8.25
C GLY A 139 -7.63 -5.70 -8.41
N TYR A 140 -8.25 -4.89 -7.55
CA TYR A 140 -8.14 -3.42 -7.62
C TYR A 140 -6.73 -2.94 -7.31
N LEU A 141 -6.03 -3.60 -6.39
CA LEU A 141 -4.63 -3.28 -6.05
C LEU A 141 -3.69 -3.28 -7.27
N ALA A 142 -3.87 -4.21 -8.21
CA ALA A 142 -3.08 -4.26 -9.44
C ALA A 142 -3.32 -3.04 -10.34
N ARG A 143 -4.58 -2.58 -10.44
CA ARG A 143 -4.98 -1.40 -11.23
C ARG A 143 -4.49 -0.11 -10.58
N ALA A 144 -4.61 -0.01 -9.26
CA ALA A 144 -4.08 1.09 -8.48
C ALA A 144 -2.56 1.25 -8.68
N ALA A 145 -1.81 0.13 -8.64
CA ALA A 145 -0.38 0.14 -8.92
C ALA A 145 -0.07 0.66 -10.35
N PHE A 146 -0.86 0.24 -11.34
CA PHE A 146 -0.71 0.71 -12.72
C PHE A 146 -0.94 2.23 -12.86
N VAL A 147 -2.00 2.78 -12.25
CA VAL A 147 -2.28 4.23 -12.27
C VAL A 147 -1.14 5.02 -11.64
N MET A 148 -0.52 4.48 -10.59
CA MET A 148 0.50 5.17 -9.80
C MET A 148 1.93 4.90 -10.28
N ASP A 149 2.12 3.96 -11.20
CA ASP A 149 3.42 3.61 -11.76
C ASP A 149 4.12 4.81 -12.38
N ARG A 150 3.42 5.65 -13.15
CA ARG A 150 4.00 6.85 -13.76
C ARG A 150 4.58 7.82 -12.72
N LEU A 151 3.90 7.98 -11.59
CA LEU A 151 4.35 8.86 -10.51
C LEU A 151 5.54 8.25 -9.78
N MET A 152 5.46 6.96 -9.45
CA MET A 152 6.55 6.21 -8.82
C MET A 152 7.81 6.21 -9.68
N TYR A 153 7.67 5.94 -10.99
CA TYR A 153 8.79 5.89 -11.92
C TYR A 153 9.54 7.23 -11.98
N ARG A 154 8.83 8.37 -11.93
CA ARG A 154 9.44 9.71 -11.85
C ARG A 154 10.22 9.93 -10.55
N MET A 155 9.74 9.39 -9.43
CA MET A 155 10.45 9.40 -8.15
C MET A 155 11.52 8.31 -8.05
N GLY A 156 11.70 7.54 -9.12
CA GLY A 156 12.66 6.47 -9.16
C GLY A 156 12.27 5.27 -8.29
N LEU A 157 11.00 4.95 -8.19
CA LEU A 157 10.51 3.77 -7.50
C LEU A 157 9.73 2.90 -8.49
N HIS A 158 9.54 1.63 -8.14
CA HIS A 158 8.70 0.72 -8.90
C HIS A 158 7.22 0.97 -8.58
N GLY A 159 6.30 0.84 -9.54
CA GLY A 159 4.86 1.05 -9.31
C GLY A 159 4.28 0.22 -8.16
N ARG A 160 4.79 -1.01 -7.95
CA ARG A 160 4.38 -1.85 -6.79
C ARG A 160 4.83 -1.31 -5.43
N SER A 161 5.84 -0.43 -5.36
CA SER A 161 6.27 0.20 -4.10
C SER A 161 5.24 1.16 -3.53
N PHE A 162 4.33 1.65 -4.35
CA PHE A 162 3.29 2.57 -3.93
C PHE A 162 2.31 1.95 -2.92
N ILE A 163 1.92 0.69 -3.13
CA ILE A 163 0.97 -0.01 -2.25
C ILE A 163 1.50 -0.08 -0.80
N PRO A 164 2.73 -0.56 -0.55
CA PRO A 164 3.35 -0.53 0.78
C PRO A 164 3.46 0.86 1.41
N LEU A 165 3.84 1.88 0.63
CA LEU A 165 4.00 3.25 1.12
C LEU A 165 2.66 3.85 1.54
N MET A 166 1.60 3.59 0.77
CA MET A 166 0.25 4.01 1.09
C MET A 166 -0.31 3.30 2.32
N CYS A 167 -0.10 1.99 2.43
CA CYS A 167 -0.46 1.23 3.63
C CYS A 167 0.29 1.75 4.87
N GLY A 168 1.53 2.23 4.68
CA GLY A 168 2.36 2.86 5.71
C GLY A 168 1.72 4.07 6.39
N PHE A 169 1.03 4.92 5.63
CA PHE A 169 0.27 6.05 6.20
C PHE A 169 -0.85 5.60 7.14
N GLY A 170 -1.42 4.42 6.94
CA GLY A 170 -2.34 3.82 7.90
C GLY A 170 -1.58 3.23 9.08
N CYS A 171 -0.78 2.22 8.79
CA CYS A 171 0.06 1.55 9.77
C CYS A 171 1.35 1.04 9.11
N ASN A 172 2.49 1.37 9.73
CA ASN A 172 3.81 0.98 9.20
C ASN A 172 4.04 -0.54 9.21
N ILE A 173 3.40 -1.29 10.11
CA ILE A 173 3.57 -2.75 10.19
C ILE A 173 3.06 -3.45 8.91
N PRO A 174 1.76 -3.33 8.53
CA PRO A 174 1.27 -3.89 7.27
C PRO A 174 1.94 -3.23 6.06
N GLY A 175 2.28 -1.94 6.14
CA GLY A 175 3.05 -1.26 5.11
C GLY A 175 4.38 -1.96 4.81
N ILE A 176 5.18 -2.25 5.84
CA ILE A 176 6.45 -2.96 5.69
C ILE A 176 6.22 -4.40 5.25
N MET A 177 5.22 -5.11 5.80
CA MET A 177 4.90 -6.48 5.38
C MET A 177 4.50 -6.57 3.90
N ALA A 178 3.76 -5.59 3.38
CA ALA A 178 3.32 -5.53 1.99
C ALA A 178 4.48 -5.36 0.98
N THR A 179 5.66 -4.90 1.43
CA THR A 179 6.85 -4.76 0.56
C THR A 179 7.34 -6.09 -0.01
N ARG A 180 6.91 -7.23 0.55
CA ARG A 180 7.21 -8.57 0.03
C ARG A 180 6.66 -8.81 -1.40
N SER A 181 5.68 -8.03 -1.85
CA SER A 181 5.15 -8.10 -3.22
C SER A 181 6.07 -7.46 -4.29
N ILE A 182 7.13 -6.76 -3.85
CA ILE A 182 8.12 -6.14 -4.73
C ILE A 182 9.20 -7.18 -5.09
N GLU A 183 9.31 -7.49 -6.38
CA GLU A 183 10.25 -8.50 -6.92
C GLU A 183 11.71 -8.02 -6.83
N SER A 184 11.94 -6.75 -7.17
CA SER A 184 13.26 -6.11 -7.09
C SER A 184 13.66 -5.91 -5.63
N GLU A 185 14.72 -6.60 -5.20
CA GLU A 185 15.26 -6.48 -3.85
C GLU A 185 15.67 -5.05 -3.51
N LYS A 186 16.24 -4.31 -4.48
CA LYS A 186 16.65 -2.91 -4.32
C LYS A 186 15.46 -2.01 -4.03
N ASP A 187 14.40 -2.12 -4.85
CA ASP A 187 13.19 -1.32 -4.68
C ASP A 187 12.46 -1.71 -3.38
N ARG A 188 12.49 -3.00 -3.00
CA ARG A 188 11.97 -3.48 -1.72
C ARG A 188 12.69 -2.86 -0.53
N MET A 189 14.02 -2.86 -0.52
CA MET A 189 14.82 -2.26 0.56
C MET A 189 14.60 -0.75 0.69
N ILE A 190 14.57 -0.01 -0.43
CA ILE A 190 14.25 1.43 -0.40
C ILE A 190 12.86 1.64 0.21
N THR A 191 11.88 0.85 -0.22
CA THR A 191 10.50 0.98 0.28
C THR A 191 10.41 0.70 1.77
N ILE A 192 11.12 -0.32 2.29
CA ILE A 192 11.19 -0.63 3.73
C ILE A 192 11.83 0.53 4.51
N LEU A 193 12.92 1.13 4.01
CA LEU A 193 13.62 2.23 4.69
C LEU A 193 12.83 3.53 4.71
N VAL A 194 12.02 3.78 3.67
CA VAL A 194 11.22 4.99 3.52
C VAL A 194 9.88 4.88 4.26
N ASN A 195 9.33 3.68 4.43
CA ASN A 195 8.03 3.47 5.08
C ASN A 195 7.92 4.14 6.47
N PRO A 196 8.90 4.02 7.37
CA PRO A 196 8.85 4.67 8.69
C PRO A 196 8.78 6.21 8.65
N LEU A 197 9.16 6.84 7.55
CA LEU A 197 9.05 8.29 7.35
C LEU A 197 7.61 8.72 7.06
N MET A 198 6.74 7.77 6.69
CA MET A 198 5.31 8.00 6.60
C MET A 198 4.72 8.08 8.01
N SER A 199 3.99 9.16 8.28
CA SER A 199 3.32 9.36 9.57
C SER A 199 2.02 8.55 9.62
N CYS A 200 1.98 7.58 10.53
CA CYS A 200 0.78 6.78 10.79
C CYS A 200 -0.15 7.45 11.80
N GLY A 201 -1.41 7.02 11.84
CA GLY A 201 -2.42 7.55 12.76
C GLY A 201 -2.01 7.50 14.24
N ALA A 202 -1.19 6.51 14.63
CA ALA A 202 -0.67 6.39 16.01
C ALA A 202 0.29 7.52 16.41
N ARG A 203 0.89 8.26 15.47
CA ARG A 203 1.75 9.43 15.77
C ARG A 203 0.95 10.71 15.95
N LEU A 204 -0.30 10.74 15.49
CA LEU A 204 -1.13 11.94 15.53
C LEU A 204 -1.38 12.43 16.96
N PRO A 205 -1.71 11.59 17.97
CA PRO A 205 -1.87 12.03 19.35
C PRO A 205 -0.62 12.72 19.91
N VAL A 206 0.57 12.20 19.60
CA VAL A 206 1.85 12.79 20.01
C VAL A 206 2.05 14.17 19.36
N TYR A 207 1.75 14.29 18.06
CA TYR A 207 1.82 15.58 17.37
C TYR A 207 0.81 16.59 17.91
N VAL A 208 -0.41 16.16 18.24
CA VAL A 208 -1.43 17.00 18.86
C VAL A 208 -0.98 17.48 20.24
N LEU A 209 -0.42 16.59 21.07
CA LEU A 209 0.07 16.94 22.40
C LEU A 209 1.22 17.95 22.33
N ILE A 210 2.25 17.68 21.52
CA ILE A 210 3.41 18.57 21.38
C ILE A 210 3.02 19.92 20.77
N SER A 211 2.20 19.91 19.70
CA SER A 211 1.76 21.15 19.06
C SER A 211 0.83 21.97 19.95
N GLY A 212 -0.02 21.32 20.75
CA GLY A 212 -0.87 21.98 21.73
C GLY A 212 -0.06 22.68 22.83
N VAL A 213 0.99 22.04 23.34
CA VAL A 213 1.86 22.62 24.37
C VAL A 213 2.72 23.77 23.83
N ILE A 214 3.30 23.63 22.64
CA ILE A 214 4.23 24.64 22.09
C ILE A 214 3.49 25.85 21.51
N PHE A 215 2.39 25.63 20.79
CA PHE A 215 1.69 26.69 20.05
C PHE A 215 0.40 27.15 20.74
N GLY A 216 0.12 26.68 21.95
CA GLY A 216 -1.01 27.14 22.78
C GLY A 216 -2.39 26.70 22.31
N GLY A 217 -2.46 25.67 21.44
CA GLY A 217 -3.71 25.19 20.85
C GLY A 217 -4.29 26.11 19.75
N GLY A 218 -5.36 25.65 19.09
CA GLY A 218 -6.04 26.41 18.04
C GLY A 218 -5.40 26.29 16.64
N TYR A 219 -5.57 27.32 15.81
CA TYR A 219 -5.18 27.28 14.39
C TYR A 219 -3.68 27.04 14.18
N ALA A 220 -2.82 27.60 15.06
CA ALA A 220 -1.37 27.43 14.99
C ALA A 220 -0.90 25.99 15.28
N ALA A 221 -1.58 25.27 16.19
CA ALA A 221 -1.30 23.86 16.43
C ALA A 221 -1.71 23.01 15.22
N GLY A 222 -2.87 23.31 14.61
CA GLY A 222 -3.33 22.66 13.38
C GLY A 222 -2.38 22.83 12.20
N THR A 223 -1.89 24.06 11.97
CA THR A 223 -0.90 24.31 10.90
C THR A 223 0.44 23.63 11.18
N ALA A 224 0.89 23.58 12.44
CA ALA A 224 2.09 22.85 12.81
C ALA A 224 1.99 21.35 12.48
N ILE A 225 0.86 20.71 12.81
CA ILE A 225 0.61 19.30 12.46
C ILE A 225 0.63 19.12 10.94
N PHE A 226 -0.07 19.99 10.20
CA PHE A 226 -0.08 19.93 8.73
C PHE A 226 1.33 20.03 8.13
N CYS A 227 2.14 20.99 8.61
CA CYS A 227 3.53 21.14 8.19
C CYS A 227 4.37 19.90 8.48
N ILE A 228 4.21 19.28 9.65
CA ILE A 228 4.93 18.03 10.00
C ILE A 228 4.56 16.90 9.03
N TYR A 229 3.28 16.75 8.68
CA TYR A 229 2.85 15.74 7.71
C TYR A 229 3.43 16.00 6.31
N VAL A 230 3.33 17.23 5.81
CA VAL A 230 3.89 17.60 4.49
C VAL A 230 5.41 17.38 4.46
N LEU A 231 6.11 17.77 5.54
CA LEU A 231 7.54 17.60 5.67
C LEU A 231 7.92 16.11 5.73
N GLY A 232 7.14 15.27 6.42
CA GLY A 232 7.32 13.82 6.43
C GLY A 232 7.24 13.19 5.03
N ILE A 233 6.24 13.58 4.25
CA ILE A 233 6.09 13.13 2.84
C ILE A 233 7.26 13.62 1.99
N ALA A 234 7.63 14.89 2.10
CA ALA A 234 8.75 15.46 1.36
C ALA A 234 10.06 14.75 1.70
N LEU A 235 10.32 14.52 2.99
CA LEU A 235 11.50 13.82 3.48
C LEU A 235 11.53 12.36 2.99
N ALA A 236 10.38 11.67 2.98
CA ALA A 236 10.26 10.32 2.46
C ALA A 236 10.66 10.25 0.97
N VAL A 237 10.18 11.19 0.15
CA VAL A 237 10.53 11.28 -1.28
C VAL A 237 12.01 11.60 -1.47
N ILE A 238 12.55 12.56 -0.71
CA ILE A 238 13.97 12.94 -0.77
C ILE A 238 14.85 11.75 -0.39
N MET A 239 14.54 11.04 0.70
CA MET A 239 15.30 9.88 1.15
C MET A 239 15.22 8.72 0.16
N ALA A 240 14.05 8.48 -0.46
CA ALA A 240 13.92 7.49 -1.52
C ALA A 240 14.87 7.78 -2.71
N LEU A 241 14.92 9.05 -3.14
CA LEU A 241 15.80 9.50 -4.23
C LEU A 241 17.29 9.42 -3.85
N ILE A 242 17.64 9.82 -2.63
CA ILE A 242 19.01 9.71 -2.11
C ILE A 242 19.42 8.25 -2.08
N PHE A 243 18.64 7.37 -1.46
CA PHE A 243 18.99 5.96 -1.34
C PHE A 243 19.14 5.27 -2.69
N ARG A 244 18.30 5.64 -3.67
CA ARG A 244 18.45 5.13 -5.02
C ARG A 244 19.76 5.57 -5.70
N ARG A 245 20.17 6.82 -5.50
CA ARG A 245 21.39 7.35 -6.14
C ARG A 245 22.68 6.89 -5.44
N THR A 246 22.64 6.70 -4.13
CA THR A 246 23.82 6.39 -3.32
C THR A 246 23.99 4.89 -3.08
N ILE A 247 23.06 4.27 -2.36
CA ILE A 247 23.21 2.91 -1.81
C ILE A 247 22.68 1.81 -2.76
N PHE A 248 21.60 2.07 -3.50
CA PHE A 248 20.93 1.06 -4.34
C PHE A 248 20.90 1.49 -5.81
N ARG A 249 22.09 1.65 -6.42
CA ARG A 249 22.24 2.04 -7.83
C ARG A 249 21.64 1.00 -8.78
N GLY A 250 20.87 1.47 -9.77
CA GLY A 250 20.28 0.64 -10.83
C GLY A 250 19.11 1.34 -11.52
N LYS A 251 18.76 0.88 -12.73
CA LYS A 251 17.51 1.30 -13.39
C LYS A 251 16.31 0.67 -12.65
N PRO A 252 15.16 1.36 -12.57
CA PRO A 252 13.91 0.73 -12.13
C PRO A 252 13.67 -0.55 -12.92
N SER A 253 13.24 -1.60 -12.23
CA SER A 253 12.78 -2.82 -12.87
C SER A 253 11.68 -2.48 -13.87
N ALA A 254 11.72 -3.10 -15.06
CA ALA A 254 10.70 -2.90 -16.07
C ALA A 254 9.36 -3.41 -15.52
N PHE A 255 8.37 -2.53 -15.43
CA PHE A 255 7.06 -2.89 -14.88
C PHE A 255 6.25 -3.64 -15.94
N VAL A 256 6.36 -4.97 -15.94
CA VAL A 256 5.48 -5.86 -16.70
C VAL A 256 4.46 -6.42 -15.72
N LEU A 257 3.25 -5.87 -15.75
CA LEU A 257 2.14 -6.36 -14.93
C LEU A 257 1.07 -6.97 -15.85
N GLU A 258 0.92 -8.29 -15.79
CA GLU A 258 -0.27 -8.93 -16.35
C GLU A 258 -1.48 -8.47 -15.52
N LEU A 259 -2.38 -7.68 -16.11
CA LEU A 259 -3.56 -7.20 -15.39
C LEU A 259 -4.47 -8.39 -15.04
N PRO A 260 -4.70 -8.69 -13.75
CA PRO A 260 -5.60 -9.76 -13.37
C PRO A 260 -7.05 -9.39 -13.70
N ARG A 261 -7.84 -10.40 -14.08
CA ARG A 261 -9.29 -10.23 -14.29
C ARG A 261 -9.96 -9.86 -12.97
N TYR A 262 -11.03 -9.06 -13.03
CA TYR A 262 -11.86 -8.81 -11.85
C TYR A 262 -12.46 -10.12 -11.36
N ILE A 263 -12.25 -10.43 -10.09
CA ILE A 263 -12.82 -11.59 -9.41
C ILE A 263 -13.57 -11.06 -8.19
N MET A 264 -14.73 -11.63 -7.88
CA MET A 264 -15.46 -11.22 -6.68
C MET A 264 -14.81 -11.89 -5.46
N PRO A 265 -14.40 -11.12 -4.43
CA PRO A 265 -13.77 -11.69 -3.24
C PRO A 265 -14.73 -12.65 -2.54
N THR A 266 -14.25 -13.85 -2.20
CA THR A 266 -15.03 -14.82 -1.44
C THR A 266 -14.78 -14.59 0.05
N VAL A 267 -15.84 -14.35 0.83
CA VAL A 267 -15.77 -14.02 2.28
C VAL A 267 -14.88 -15.01 3.06
N ARG A 268 -14.95 -16.30 2.71
CA ARG A 268 -14.12 -17.35 3.32
C ARG A 268 -12.62 -17.15 3.08
N SER A 269 -12.23 -16.76 1.86
CA SER A 269 -10.83 -16.48 1.52
C SER A 269 -10.31 -15.27 2.29
N THR A 270 -11.10 -14.20 2.30
CA THR A 270 -10.75 -12.95 2.99
C THR A 270 -10.58 -13.17 4.49
N LEU A 271 -11.48 -13.92 5.14
CA LEU A 271 -11.36 -14.23 6.57
C LEU A 271 -10.14 -15.10 6.89
N ILE A 272 -9.84 -16.11 6.06
CA ILE A 272 -8.65 -16.96 6.24
C ILE A 272 -7.38 -16.11 6.13
N HIS A 273 -7.24 -15.30 5.07
CA HIS A 273 -6.06 -14.45 4.89
C HIS A 273 -5.92 -13.39 5.98
N THR A 274 -7.04 -12.83 6.46
CA THR A 274 -7.03 -11.89 7.58
C THR A 274 -6.54 -12.58 8.85
N TRP A 275 -7.06 -13.78 9.15
CA TRP A 275 -6.67 -14.55 10.33
C TRP A 275 -5.21 -15.00 10.28
N GLU A 276 -4.74 -15.50 9.14
CA GLU A 276 -3.33 -15.88 8.95
C GLU A 276 -2.40 -14.69 9.15
N ARG A 277 -2.68 -13.56 8.50
CA ARG A 277 -1.88 -12.33 8.62
C ARG A 277 -1.94 -11.77 10.05
N GLY A 278 -3.10 -11.77 10.69
CA GLY A 278 -3.28 -11.31 12.06
C GLY A 278 -2.63 -12.22 13.11
N LYS A 279 -2.63 -13.54 12.89
CA LYS A 279 -1.91 -14.50 13.75
C LYS A 279 -0.40 -14.24 13.76
N TYR A 280 0.19 -13.84 12.63
CA TYR A 280 1.60 -13.44 12.59
C TYR A 280 1.92 -12.20 13.44
N PHE A 281 0.94 -11.32 13.68
CA PHE A 281 1.09 -10.18 14.60
C PHE A 281 1.03 -10.60 16.07
N LEU A 282 0.22 -11.62 16.40
CA LEU A 282 0.04 -12.07 17.79
C LEU A 282 1.10 -13.09 18.25
N MET A 283 1.67 -13.89 17.33
CA MET A 283 2.61 -14.95 17.66
C MET A 283 4.09 -14.54 17.65
N LYS A 284 4.41 -13.25 17.51
CA LYS A 284 5.79 -12.79 17.44
C LYS A 284 6.00 -11.49 18.19
#